data_AF-A0A418KTB6-F1
#
_entry.id   AF-A0A418KTB6-F1
#
_cell.length_a   1.000
_cell.length_b   1.000
_cell.length_c   1.000
_cell.angle_alpha   90.00
_cell.angle_beta   90.00
_cell.angle_gamma   90.00
#
_symmetry.space_group_name_H-M   'P 1'
#
loop_
_entity.id
_entity.type
_entity.pdbx_description
1 polymer ?
#
loop_
_entity_poly.entity_id
_entity_poly.type
_entity_poly.pdbx_seq_one_letter_code
_entity_poly.pdbx_strand_id
1 'polypeptide(L)'
;MRHLDERISDLVDDRLEHDERDRALVHLTVCAHCREAVELERDARNALRSLPSVEPSQRLVASLLALAEPGEPLPPAPPAAQPPPVAGWRP
;
A
#
# COMPACT_ATOMS: atom_id res chain seq x y z
N MET A 1 20.47 -13.09 19.66
CA MET A 1 19.98 -12.04 18.74
C MET A 1 18.58 -12.43 18.29
N ARG A 2 17.66 -11.48 18.17
CA ARG A 2 16.29 -11.74 17.67
C ARG A 2 16.31 -11.73 16.14
N HIS A 3 15.41 -12.51 15.53
CA HIS A 3 15.17 -12.47 14.08
C HIS A 3 14.54 -11.13 13.66
N LEU A 4 14.47 -10.88 12.35
CA LEU A 4 13.95 -9.61 11.81
C LEU A 4 12.42 -9.53 11.85
N ASP A 5 11.71 -10.67 11.81
CA ASP A 5 10.24 -10.78 11.90
C ASP A 5 9.51 -9.75 11.00
N GLU A 6 8.74 -8.81 11.58
CA GLU A 6 7.98 -7.78 10.84
C GLU A 6 8.89 -6.83 10.01
N ARG A 7 10.17 -6.72 10.36
CA ARG A 7 11.13 -5.84 9.67
C ARG A 7 11.60 -6.41 8.33
N ILE A 8 11.27 -7.67 8.02
CA ILE A 8 11.59 -8.30 6.73
C ILE A 8 10.81 -7.59 5.62
N SER A 9 9.52 -7.34 5.82
CA SER A 9 8.68 -6.59 4.87
C SER A 9 9.16 -5.17 4.65
N ASP A 10 9.49 -4.46 5.74
CA ASP A 10 10.03 -3.10 5.63
C ASP A 10 11.38 -3.08 4.89
N LEU A 11 12.23 -4.10 5.07
CA LEU A 11 13.50 -4.21 4.35
C LEU A 11 13.27 -4.47 2.85
N VAL A 12 12.34 -5.36 2.53
CA VAL A 12 11.96 -5.74 1.17
C VAL A 12 11.32 -4.55 0.43
N ASP A 13 10.51 -3.75 1.11
CA ASP A 13 9.82 -2.59 0.54
C ASP A 13 10.65 -1.29 0.61
N ASP A 14 11.90 -1.35 1.04
CA ASP A 14 12.79 -0.20 1.22
C ASP A 14 12.28 0.86 2.21
N ARG A 15 11.42 0.47 3.15
CA ARG A 15 10.80 1.34 4.16
C ARG A 15 11.63 1.51 5.45
N LEU A 16 12.73 0.79 5.58
CA LEU A 16 13.65 0.97 6.71
C LEU A 16 14.50 2.23 6.57
N GLU A 17 14.72 2.90 7.71
CA GLU A 17 15.71 3.96 7.85
C GLU A 17 17.13 3.43 7.57
N HIS A 18 18.06 4.32 7.26
CA HIS A 18 19.41 3.93 6.83
C HIS A 18 20.14 3.03 7.84
N ASP A 19 20.23 3.46 9.11
CA ASP A 19 20.86 2.69 10.18
C ASP A 19 20.18 1.33 10.43
N GLU A 20 18.87 1.27 10.22
CA GLU A 20 18.08 0.06 10.40
C GLU A 20 18.31 -0.95 9.28
N ARG A 21 18.39 -0.45 8.04
CA ARG A 21 18.74 -1.22 6.86
C ARG A 21 20.14 -1.81 7.02
N ASP A 22 21.12 -1.02 7.44
CA ASP A 22 22.50 -1.49 7.62
C ASP A 22 22.59 -2.60 8.68
N ARG A 23 21.92 -2.43 9.83
CA ARG A 23 21.84 -3.48 10.85
C ARG A 23 21.17 -4.75 10.33
N ALA A 24 20.11 -4.62 9.53
CA ALA A 24 19.44 -5.76 8.92
C ALA A 24 20.34 -6.49 7.92
N LEU A 25 21.06 -5.76 7.06
CA LEU A 25 22.00 -6.34 6.10
C LEU A 25 23.15 -7.09 6.80
N VAL A 26 23.72 -6.51 7.86
CA VAL A 26 24.71 -7.20 8.70
C VAL A 26 24.11 -8.48 9.29
N HIS A 27 22.88 -8.43 9.80
CA HIS A 27 22.20 -9.62 10.34
C HIS A 27 22.02 -10.73 9.29
N LEU A 28 21.70 -10.38 8.04
CA LEU A 28 21.56 -11.36 6.95
C LEU A 28 22.85 -12.11 6.67
N THR A 29 24.02 -11.52 6.93
CA THR A 29 25.30 -12.23 6.77
C THR A 29 25.45 -13.41 7.75
N VAL A 30 24.85 -13.33 8.93
CA VAL A 30 25.01 -14.32 10.01
C VAL A 30 23.80 -15.21 10.22
N CYS A 31 22.62 -14.85 9.74
CA CYS A 31 21.38 -15.59 10.00
C CYS A 31 20.77 -16.20 8.72
N ALA A 32 20.86 -17.52 8.57
CA ALA A 32 20.28 -18.25 7.43
C ALA A 32 18.75 -18.15 7.37
N HIS A 33 18.08 -18.30 8.52
CA HIS A 33 16.63 -18.20 8.62
C HIS A 33 16.09 -16.86 8.09
N CYS A 34 16.72 -15.75 8.47
CA CYS A 34 16.32 -14.43 7.99
C CYS A 34 16.63 -14.23 6.50
N ARG A 35 17.68 -14.87 5.95
CA ARG A 35 17.94 -14.82 4.51
C ARG A 35 16.85 -15.53 3.72
N GLU A 36 16.50 -16.76 4.12
CA GLU A 36 15.45 -17.55 3.48
C GLU A 36 14.11 -16.80 3.52
N ALA A 37 13.77 -16.18 4.65
CA ALA A 37 12.56 -15.39 4.77
C ALA A 37 12.56 -14.14 3.87
N VAL A 38 13.69 -13.42 3.77
CA VAL A 38 13.84 -12.29 2.83
C VAL A 38 13.73 -12.74 1.37
N GLU A 39 14.31 -13.89 1.02
CA GLU A 39 14.20 -14.45 -0.34
C GLU A 39 12.76 -14.78 -0.69
N LEU A 40 12.05 -15.49 0.19
CA LEU A 40 10.63 -15.82 0.01
C LEU A 40 9.78 -14.56 -0.20
N GLU A 41 10.03 -13.52 0.57
CA GLU A 41 9.28 -12.28 0.45
C GLU A 41 9.63 -11.48 -0.81
N ARG A 42 10.89 -11.50 -1.25
CA ARG A 42 11.31 -10.92 -2.53
C ARG A 42 10.64 -11.63 -3.70
N ASP A 43 10.53 -12.95 -3.65
CA ASP A 43 9.85 -13.75 -4.67
C ASP A 43 8.36 -13.40 -4.74
N ALA A 44 7.69 -13.27 -3.58
CA ALA A 44 6.31 -12.82 -3.52
C ALA A 44 6.13 -11.42 -4.12
N ARG A 45 7.00 -10.46 -3.74
CA ARG A 45 6.97 -9.09 -4.30
C ARG A 45 7.22 -9.10 -5.82
N ASN A 46 8.14 -9.93 -6.30
CA ASN A 46 8.43 -10.05 -7.73
C ASN A 46 7.25 -10.66 -8.49
N ALA A 47 6.57 -11.65 -7.93
CA ALA A 47 5.37 -12.24 -8.51
C ALA A 47 4.21 -11.23 -8.59
N LEU A 48 4.04 -10.38 -7.58
CA LEU A 48 3.04 -9.30 -7.62
C LEU A 48 3.40 -8.25 -8.68
N ARG A 49 4.68 -7.88 -8.80
CA ARG A 49 5.16 -6.93 -9.80
C ARG A 49 5.08 -7.46 -11.24
N SER A 50 5.08 -8.77 -11.43
CA SER A 50 4.97 -9.37 -12.77
C SER A 50 3.52 -9.50 -13.26
N LEU A 51 2.54 -9.21 -12.40
CA LEU A 51 1.13 -9.17 -12.81
C LEU A 51 0.94 -8.08 -13.88
N PRO A 52 0.14 -8.34 -14.93
CA PRO A 52 -0.16 -7.34 -15.92
C PRO A 52 -0.93 -6.17 -15.29
N SER A 53 -0.73 -4.97 -15.84
CA SER A 53 -1.57 -3.82 -15.48
C SER A 53 -3.03 -4.13 -15.78
N VAL A 54 -3.91 -3.80 -14.84
CA VAL A 54 -5.36 -3.97 -14.99
C VAL A 54 -5.95 -2.68 -15.52
N GLU A 55 -6.59 -2.74 -16.69
CA GLU A 55 -7.35 -1.61 -17.23
C GLU A 55 -8.60 -1.36 -16.37
N PRO A 56 -8.86 -0.11 -15.97
CA PRO A 56 -10.07 0.21 -15.22
C PRO A 56 -11.31 -0.04 -16.08
N SER A 57 -12.40 -0.51 -15.47
CA SER A 57 -13.63 -0.78 -16.22
C SER A 57 -14.20 0.54 -16.79
N GLN A 58 -14.48 0.57 -18.10
CA GLN A 58 -15.00 1.76 -18.78
C GLN A 58 -16.29 2.28 -18.13
N ARG A 59 -17.16 1.36 -17.69
CA ARG A 59 -18.42 1.71 -17.00
C ARG A 59 -18.17 2.45 -15.68
N LEU A 60 -17.20 2.01 -14.89
CA LEU A 60 -16.83 2.67 -13.64
C LEU A 60 -16.27 4.07 -13.92
N VAL A 61 -15.35 4.18 -14.89
CA VAL A 61 -14.76 5.48 -15.29
C VAL A 61 -15.85 6.45 -15.71
N ALA A 62 -16.79 6.03 -16.59
CA ALA A 62 -17.91 6.87 -17.00
C ALA A 62 -18.80 7.29 -15.83
N SER A 63 -19.04 6.38 -14.88
CA SER A 63 -19.85 6.66 -13.68
C SER A 63 -19.16 7.69 -12.76
N LEU A 64 -17.84 7.60 -12.58
CA LEU A 64 -17.07 8.55 -11.78
C LEU A 64 -17.01 9.94 -12.43
N LEU A 65 -16.83 10.01 -13.75
CA LEU A 65 -16.84 11.28 -14.48
C LEU A 65 -18.21 11.96 -14.41
N ALA A 66 -19.31 11.20 -14.50
CA ALA A 66 -20.66 11.74 -14.37
C ALA A 66 -20.94 12.31 -12.95
N LEU A 67 -20.27 11.83 -11.91
CA LEU A 67 -20.35 12.40 -10.56
C LEU A 67 -19.56 13.73 -10.42
N ALA A 68 -18.56 13.94 -11.27
CA ALA A 68 -17.69 15.11 -11.23
C ALA A 68 -18.22 16.27 -12.10
N GLU A 69 -19.20 16.02 -12.98
CA GLU A 69 -19.88 17.08 -13.73
C GLU A 69 -20.59 18.03 -12.76
N PRO A 70 -20.31 19.35 -12.80
CA PRO A 70 -21.09 20.30 -12.04
C PRO A 70 -22.54 20.24 -12.53
N GLY A 71 -23.41 19.69 -11.70
CA GLY A 71 -24.85 19.79 -11.90
C GLY A 71 -25.32 21.24 -11.92
N GLU A 72 -26.61 21.43 -12.19
CA GLU A 72 -27.30 22.74 -12.12
C GLU A 72 -26.82 23.58 -10.93
N PRO A 73 -26.80 24.93 -11.05
CA PRO A 73 -26.32 25.83 -10.01
C PRO A 73 -26.85 25.40 -8.64
N LEU A 74 -25.93 25.08 -7.74
CA LEU A 74 -26.31 24.56 -6.43
C LEU A 74 -27.21 25.61 -5.76
N PRO A 75 -28.44 25.25 -5.34
CA PRO A 75 -29.24 26.16 -4.52
C PRO A 75 -28.40 26.58 -3.29
N PRO A 76 -28.63 27.80 -2.75
CA PRO A 76 -27.81 28.34 -1.66
C PRO A 76 -27.67 27.32 -0.54
N ALA A 77 -26.42 27.11 -0.09
CA ALA A 77 -26.11 26.04 0.85
C ALA A 77 -26.94 26.21 2.14
N PRO A 78 -27.67 25.17 2.58
CA PRO A 78 -28.25 25.17 3.92
C PRO A 78 -27.13 25.24 4.97
N PRO A 79 -27.42 25.69 6.21
CA PRO A 79 -26.43 25.72 7.28
C PRO A 79 -25.73 24.36 7.42
N ALA A 80 -24.41 24.39 7.55
CA ALA A 80 -23.55 23.20 7.44
C ALA A 80 -24.06 22.03 8.29
N ALA A 81 -24.54 20.99 7.62
CA ALA A 81 -24.79 19.69 8.24
C ALA A 81 -23.46 18.97 8.45
N GLN A 82 -23.32 18.30 9.59
CA GLN A 82 -22.14 17.51 9.90
C GLN A 82 -21.96 16.40 8.85
N PRO A 83 -20.74 16.17 8.32
CA PRO A 83 -20.52 15.11 7.35
C PRO A 83 -20.87 13.75 7.98
N PRO A 84 -21.46 12.82 7.21
CA PRO A 84 -21.71 11.48 7.70
C PRO A 84 -20.37 10.82 8.08
N PRO A 85 -20.34 9.96 9.10
CA PRO A 85 -19.13 9.22 9.43
C PRO A 85 -18.74 8.37 8.22
N VAL A 86 -17.58 8.66 7.64
CA VAL A 86 -16.97 7.81 6.62
C VAL A 86 -16.59 6.49 7.29
N ALA A 87 -17.17 5.39 6.79
CA ALA A 87 -16.80 4.05 7.25
C ALA A 87 -15.32 3.81 6.92
N GLY A 88 -14.51 3.60 7.96
CA GLY A 88 -13.10 3.27 7.80
C GLY A 88 -12.95 1.95 7.06
N TRP A 89 -12.19 1.95 5.96
CA TRP A 89 -11.79 0.73 5.27
C TRP A 89 -10.95 -0.13 6.23
N ARG A 90 -11.28 -1.42 6.31
CA ARG A 90 -10.51 -2.42 7.06
C ARG A 90 -9.89 -3.40 6.05
N PRO A 91 -8.56 -3.50 5.98
CA PRO A 91 -7.90 -4.56 5.21
C PRO A 91 -8.21 -5.95 5.76
#